data_AF-A0AAD4UYM0-F1
#
_entry.id   AF-A0AAD4UYM0-F1
#
_cell.length_a   1.000
_cell.length_b   1.000
_cell.length_c   1.000
_cell.angle_alpha   90.00
_cell.angle_beta   90.00
_cell.angle_gamma   90.00
#
_symmetry.space_group_name_H-M   'P 1'
#
loop_
_entity.id
_entity.type
_entity.pdbx_description
1 polymer ?
#
loop_
_entity_poly.entity_id
_entity_poly.type
_entity_poly.pdbx_seq_one_letter_code
_entity_poly.pdbx_strand_id
1 'polypeptide(L)'
;MEGKSYQRLPRVKIREMRDDYMKFELRDADASVANALRRVMIAEVPTVAIDLVEIQINSSVLNYEFIAHRLGLIPLKSDQAMSMRFSRDCDSCDGDGQCEFCSVEFHLRGKCHSDQTSLSRTFSALTTPSSPSISPIPPAWNLPNKKGLSL
;
A
#
# COMPACT_ATOMS: atom_id res chain seq x y z
N MET A 1 43.07 -5.83 29.02
CA MET A 1 41.81 -5.09 29.22
C MET A 1 40.73 -5.85 28.47
N GLU A 2 40.01 -6.72 29.17
CA GLU A 2 38.95 -7.54 28.58
C GLU A 2 37.75 -6.67 28.24
N GLY A 3 37.50 -6.49 26.94
CA GLY A 3 36.33 -5.81 26.42
C GLY A 3 35.09 -6.67 26.68
N LYS A 4 34.44 -6.48 27.83
CA LYS A 4 33.11 -7.05 28.07
C LYS A 4 32.14 -6.46 27.03
N SER A 5 31.66 -7.28 26.11
CA SER A 5 30.56 -6.94 25.22
C SER A 5 29.29 -6.81 26.06
N TYR A 6 28.88 -5.57 26.36
CA TYR A 6 27.57 -5.29 26.93
C TYR A 6 26.52 -5.43 25.84
N GLN A 7 26.25 -6.66 25.42
CA GLN A 7 25.19 -6.92 24.46
C GLN A 7 23.85 -6.70 25.18
N ARG A 8 23.29 -5.51 24.99
CA ARG A 8 21.96 -5.19 25.53
C ARG A 8 20.94 -6.01 24.75
N LEU A 9 20.10 -6.72 25.49
CA LEU A 9 18.99 -7.51 24.94
C LEU A 9 17.73 -6.64 25.02
N PRO A 10 17.30 -6.02 23.91
CA PRO A 10 16.14 -5.15 23.93
C PRO A 10 14.88 -5.95 24.29
N ARG A 11 14.00 -5.35 25.12
CA ARG A 11 12.75 -5.96 25.55
C ARG A 11 11.56 -5.19 24.99
N VAL A 12 10.64 -5.89 24.33
CA VAL A 12 9.41 -5.30 23.76
C VAL A 12 8.21 -5.69 24.62
N LYS A 13 7.40 -4.71 25.00
CA LYS A 13 6.11 -4.93 25.68
C LYS A 13 4.99 -4.31 24.86
N ILE A 14 4.06 -5.15 24.38
CA ILE A 14 2.88 -4.68 23.65
C ILE A 14 1.88 -4.09 24.66
N ARG A 15 1.43 -2.85 24.44
CA ARG A 15 0.43 -2.18 25.28
C ARG A 15 -0.97 -2.27 24.70
N GLU A 16 -1.08 -2.10 23.39
CA GLU A 16 -2.35 -2.09 22.67
C GLU A 16 -2.13 -2.60 21.24
N MET A 17 -3.06 -3.43 20.75
CA MET A 17 -3.08 -3.94 19.39
C MET A 17 -4.48 -3.79 18.84
N ARG A 18 -4.61 -3.06 17.72
CA ARG A 18 -5.83 -2.90 16.94
C ARG A 18 -5.51 -3.13 15.46
N ASP A 19 -6.54 -3.19 14.63
CA ASP A 19 -6.39 -3.41 13.18
C ASP A 19 -5.67 -2.25 12.48
N ASP A 20 -5.77 -1.02 12.99
CA ASP A 20 -5.21 0.20 12.40
C ASP A 20 -3.89 0.66 13.03
N TYR A 21 -3.62 0.27 14.28
CA TYR A 21 -2.38 0.62 14.95
C TYR A 21 -1.98 -0.39 16.05
N MET A 22 -0.67 -0.46 16.31
CA MET A 22 -0.08 -1.18 17.44
C MET A 22 0.77 -0.23 18.28
N LYS A 23 0.57 -0.23 19.60
CA LYS A 23 1.41 0.51 20.56
C LYS A 23 2.24 -0.46 21.36
N PHE A 24 3.55 -0.29 21.31
CA PHE A 24 4.50 -1.08 22.09
C PHE A 24 5.52 -0.18 22.79
N GLU A 25 6.13 -0.72 23.84
CA GLU A 25 7.20 -0.08 24.61
C GLU A 25 8.50 -0.87 24.39
N LEU A 26 9.56 -0.17 24.00
CA LEU A 26 10.90 -0.74 23.82
C LEU A 26 11.79 -0.34 25.00
N ARG A 27 12.29 -1.34 25.74
CA ARG A 27 13.21 -1.17 26.87
C ARG A 27 14.57 -1.78 26.55
N ASP A 28 15.59 -1.35 27.30
CA ASP A 28 16.95 -1.89 27.22
C ASP A 28 17.57 -1.78 25.81
N ALA A 29 17.18 -0.76 25.05
CA ALA A 29 17.69 -0.45 23.71
C ALA A 29 18.27 0.97 23.68
N ASP A 30 19.29 1.20 22.85
CA ASP A 30 19.79 2.55 22.60
C ASP A 30 18.84 3.34 21.69
N ALA A 31 18.85 4.67 21.82
CA ALA A 31 18.06 5.55 20.97
C ALA A 31 18.39 5.39 19.47
N SER A 32 19.63 5.02 19.15
CA SER A 32 20.08 4.69 17.79
C SER A 32 19.33 3.49 17.21
N VAL A 33 19.16 2.41 17.99
CA VAL A 33 18.41 1.21 17.61
C VAL A 33 16.93 1.53 17.42
N ALA A 34 16.34 2.30 18.33
CA ALA A 34 14.95 2.73 18.22
C ALA A 34 14.70 3.57 16.96
N ASN A 35 15.60 4.51 16.64
CA ASN A 35 15.50 5.33 15.43
C ASN A 35 15.72 4.50 14.15
N ALA A 36 16.67 3.56 14.17
CA ALA A 36 16.89 2.64 13.06
C ALA A 36 15.63 1.81 12.79
N LEU A 37 15.02 1.23 13.82
CA LEU A 37 13.77 0.47 13.70
C LEU A 37 12.66 1.33 13.08
N ARG A 38 12.48 2.57 13.55
CA ARG A 38 11.51 3.52 12.97
C ARG A 38 11.76 3.76 11.48
N ARG A 39 13.01 3.91 11.06
CA ARG A 39 13.37 4.14 9.65
C ARG A 39 13.11 2.92 8.79
N VAL A 40 13.48 1.73 9.26
CA VAL A 40 13.22 0.45 8.58
C VAL A 40 11.72 0.25 8.39
N MET A 41 10.90 0.50 9.42
CA MET A 41 9.44 0.41 9.32
C MET A 41 8.82 1.31 8.24
N ILE A 42 9.46 2.43 7.90
CA ILE A 42 8.96 3.38 6.89
C ILE A 42 9.49 3.03 5.50
N ALA A 43 10.74 2.60 5.40
CA ALA A 43 11.46 2.53 4.12
C ALA A 43 11.63 1.12 3.55
N GLU A 44 11.64 0.08 4.40
CA GLU A 44 12.04 -1.28 4.00
C GLU A 44 10.91 -2.29 4.12
N VAL A 45 9.69 -1.86 4.47
CA VAL A 45 8.51 -2.74 4.46
C VAL A 45 8.01 -2.86 3.02
N PRO A 46 8.00 -4.05 2.41
CA PRO A 46 7.51 -4.24 1.05
C PRO A 46 5.99 -4.00 0.99
N THR A 47 5.56 -3.14 0.08
CA THR A 47 4.15 -2.80 -0.14
C THR A 47 3.83 -2.83 -1.63
N VAL A 48 2.63 -3.26 -1.99
CA VAL A 48 2.15 -3.22 -3.39
C VAL A 48 1.46 -1.88 -3.65
N ALA A 49 1.84 -1.22 -4.74
CA ALA A 49 1.26 0.04 -5.18
C ALA A 49 1.15 0.07 -6.71
N ILE A 50 0.35 0.99 -7.24
CA ILE A 50 0.22 1.21 -8.69
C ILE A 50 1.42 2.05 -9.15
N ASP A 51 2.21 1.52 -10.09
CA ASP A 51 3.40 2.17 -10.63
C ASP A 51 3.19 2.60 -12.10
N LEU A 52 2.79 1.65 -12.95
CA LEU A 52 2.49 1.92 -14.36
C LEU A 52 0.98 2.13 -14.58
N VAL A 53 0.63 3.23 -15.23
CA VAL A 53 -0.76 3.56 -15.61
C VAL A 53 -0.82 3.83 -17.10
N GLU A 54 -1.53 2.96 -17.83
CA GLU A 54 -1.84 3.17 -19.24
C GLU A 54 -3.25 3.74 -19.40
N ILE A 55 -3.37 4.86 -20.11
CA ILE A 55 -4.66 5.53 -20.33
C ILE A 55 -5.07 5.39 -21.79
N GLN A 56 -6.08 4.56 -22.04
CA GLN A 56 -6.63 4.36 -23.38
C GLN A 56 -7.50 5.55 -23.83
N ILE A 57 -8.38 6.04 -22.94
CA ILE A 57 -9.34 7.11 -23.23
C ILE A 57 -9.51 7.98 -21.98
N ASN A 58 -9.27 9.28 -22.10
CA ASN A 58 -9.62 10.28 -21.08
C ASN A 58 -10.33 11.46 -21.75
N SER A 59 -11.62 11.61 -21.45
CA SER A 59 -12.41 12.77 -21.85
C SER A 59 -12.71 13.71 -20.66
N SER A 60 -12.03 13.51 -19.54
CA SER A 60 -12.21 14.35 -18.34
C SER A 60 -11.42 15.65 -18.45
N VAL A 61 -11.71 16.58 -17.54
CA VAL A 61 -11.00 17.87 -17.41
C VAL A 61 -9.61 17.70 -16.76
N LEU A 62 -9.35 16.54 -16.13
CA LEU A 62 -8.08 16.28 -15.45
C LEU A 62 -7.04 15.77 -16.45
N ASN A 63 -5.82 16.30 -16.33
CA ASN A 63 -4.70 15.83 -17.12
C ASN A 63 -4.27 14.40 -16.69
N TYR A 64 -3.68 13.67 -17.63
CA TYR A 64 -3.27 12.27 -17.49
C TYR A 64 -2.31 12.06 -16.31
N GLU A 65 -1.31 12.94 -16.13
CA GLU A 65 -0.32 12.83 -15.06
C GLU A 65 -0.96 13.05 -13.68
N PHE A 66 -1.95 13.94 -13.58
CA PHE A 66 -2.70 14.14 -12.35
C PHE A 66 -3.51 12.90 -11.97
N ILE A 67 -4.12 12.24 -12.96
CA ILE A 67 -4.86 11.00 -12.73
C ILE A 67 -3.90 9.89 -12.28
N ALA A 68 -2.82 9.66 -13.02
CA ALA A 68 -1.82 8.64 -12.72
C ALA A 68 -1.20 8.84 -11.33
N HIS A 69 -0.80 10.07 -10.98
CA HIS A 69 -0.24 10.38 -9.67
C HIS A 69 -1.23 10.10 -8.53
N ARG A 70 -2.52 10.44 -8.72
CA ARG A 70 -3.55 10.15 -7.71
C ARG A 70 -3.83 8.66 -7.59
N LEU A 71 -3.76 7.91 -8.69
CA LEU A 71 -3.91 6.45 -8.68
C LEU A 71 -2.75 5.78 -7.94
N GLY A 72 -1.51 6.24 -8.14
CA GLY A 72 -0.34 5.71 -7.42
C GLY A 72 -0.40 5.87 -5.90
N LEU A 73 -1.17 6.85 -5.40
CA LEU A 73 -1.36 7.08 -3.96
C LEU A 73 -2.54 6.31 -3.35
N ILE A 74 -3.24 5.47 -4.12
CA ILE A 74 -4.34 4.66 -3.57
C ILE A 74 -3.72 3.48 -2.82
N PRO A 75 -3.98 3.34 -1.51
CA PRO A 75 -3.47 2.21 -0.75
C PRO A 75 -4.19 0.92 -1.15
N LEU A 76 -3.40 -0.12 -1.43
CA LEU A 76 -3.88 -1.45 -1.74
C LEU A 76 -3.69 -2.37 -0.52
N LYS A 77 -4.64 -3.26 -0.29
CA LYS A 77 -4.50 -4.37 0.64
C LYS A 77 -3.54 -5.38 0.01
N SER A 78 -2.45 -5.66 0.69
CA SER A 78 -1.34 -6.41 0.12
C SER A 78 -0.94 -7.60 1.00
N ASP A 79 -1.91 -8.47 1.30
CA ASP A 79 -1.71 -9.65 2.17
C ASP A 79 -0.63 -10.61 1.62
N GLN A 80 -0.41 -10.60 0.31
CA GLN A 80 0.57 -11.43 -0.40
C GLN A 80 1.78 -10.62 -0.89
N ALA A 81 2.01 -9.41 -0.40
CA ALA A 81 3.14 -8.57 -0.84
C ALA A 81 4.50 -9.26 -0.67
N MET A 82 4.68 -10.03 0.41
CA MET A 82 5.94 -10.72 0.69
C MET A 82 6.21 -11.92 -0.23
N SER A 83 5.18 -12.50 -0.86
CA SER A 83 5.37 -13.58 -1.84
C SER A 83 5.62 -13.07 -3.26
N MET A 84 5.35 -11.79 -3.53
CA MET A 84 5.65 -11.17 -4.81
C MET A 84 7.13 -10.84 -4.92
N ARG A 85 7.68 -10.94 -6.13
CA ARG A 85 9.05 -10.51 -6.41
C ARG A 85 9.07 -9.04 -6.82
N PHE A 86 10.14 -8.34 -6.46
CA PHE A 86 10.37 -7.00 -7.00
C PHE A 86 10.61 -7.09 -8.51
N SER A 87 10.02 -6.16 -9.28
CA SER A 87 10.17 -6.13 -10.74
C SER A 87 11.64 -6.11 -11.19
N ARG A 88 12.51 -5.38 -10.47
CA ARG A 88 13.97 -5.33 -10.73
C ARG A 88 14.73 -6.65 -10.51
N ASP A 89 14.19 -7.55 -9.68
CA ASP A 89 14.85 -8.78 -9.22
C ASP A 89 14.13 -10.03 -9.78
N CYS A 90 13.28 -9.85 -10.79
CA CYS A 90 12.48 -10.92 -11.36
C CYS A 90 13.16 -11.54 -12.59
N ASP A 91 13.85 -12.66 -12.38
CA ASP A 91 14.54 -13.40 -13.45
C ASP A 91 13.59 -14.10 -14.45
N SER A 92 12.29 -14.13 -14.15
CA SER A 92 11.27 -14.83 -14.94
C SER A 92 10.50 -13.92 -15.89
N CYS A 93 10.90 -12.65 -16.02
CA CYS A 93 10.31 -11.72 -16.98
C CYS A 93 10.99 -11.91 -18.35
N ASP A 94 10.22 -12.29 -19.37
CA ASP A 94 10.70 -12.54 -20.74
C ASP A 94 10.95 -11.23 -21.54
N GLY A 95 11.37 -10.16 -20.84
CA GLY A 95 11.73 -8.86 -21.43
C GLY A 95 10.61 -7.81 -21.49
N ASP A 96 9.38 -8.17 -21.13
CA ASP A 96 8.22 -7.27 -21.01
C ASP A 96 8.10 -6.60 -19.62
N GLY A 97 8.86 -7.09 -18.63
CA GLY A 97 8.91 -6.53 -17.28
C GLY A 97 7.64 -6.78 -16.46
N GLN A 98 6.76 -7.67 -16.91
CA GLN A 98 5.48 -7.99 -16.28
C GLN A 98 5.27 -9.50 -16.27
N CYS A 99 4.88 -10.03 -15.13
CA CYS A 99 4.72 -11.46 -14.91
C CYS A 99 3.73 -11.69 -13.77
N GLU A 100 3.15 -12.89 -13.69
CA GLU A 100 2.17 -13.24 -12.64
C GLU A 100 2.75 -13.17 -11.22
N PHE A 101 4.07 -13.27 -11.08
CA PHE A 101 4.77 -13.25 -9.78
C PHE A 101 5.24 -11.85 -9.34
N CYS A 102 5.25 -10.88 -10.25
CA CYS A 102 5.87 -9.57 -10.04
C CYS A 102 4.89 -8.40 -10.23
N SER A 103 3.79 -8.59 -10.95
CA SER A 103 2.84 -7.52 -11.26
C SER A 103 1.40 -8.01 -11.22
N VAL A 104 0.48 -7.11 -10.88
CA VAL A 104 -0.98 -7.33 -10.95
C VAL A 104 -1.60 -6.23 -11.78
N GLU A 105 -2.50 -6.62 -12.69
CA GLU A 105 -3.19 -5.71 -13.58
C GLU A 105 -4.55 -5.27 -13.00
N PHE A 106 -4.80 -3.95 -13.05
CA PHE A 106 -6.06 -3.34 -12.66
C PHE A 106 -6.70 -2.64 -13.85
N HIS A 107 -8.00 -2.83 -14.03
CA HIS A 107 -8.77 -2.04 -14.99
C HIS A 107 -9.68 -1.06 -14.27
N LEU A 108 -9.63 0.20 -14.71
CA LEU A 108 -10.52 1.27 -14.25
C LEU A 108 -11.45 1.67 -15.39
N ARG A 109 -12.76 1.53 -15.20
CA ARG A 109 -13.78 1.98 -16.16
C ARG A 109 -14.82 2.85 -15.48
N GLY A 110 -14.83 4.14 -15.81
CA GLY A 110 -15.84 5.09 -15.37
C GLY A 110 -16.47 5.80 -16.56
N LYS A 111 -17.81 5.78 -16.66
CA LYS A 111 -18.58 6.56 -17.65
C LYS A 111 -19.70 7.31 -16.93
N CYS A 112 -19.82 8.60 -17.22
CA CYS A 112 -20.94 9.43 -16.74
C CYS A 112 -22.00 9.48 -17.84
N HIS A 113 -23.19 8.96 -17.55
CA HIS A 113 -24.33 8.99 -18.49
C HIS A 113 -25.35 10.09 -18.17
N SER A 114 -25.19 10.79 -17.03
CA SER A 114 -26.11 11.84 -16.56
C SER A 114 -25.55 13.25 -16.79
N ASP A 115 -26.44 14.22 -16.99
CA ASP A 115 -26.11 15.66 -17.04
C ASP A 115 -25.71 16.23 -15.67
N GLN A 116 -25.98 15.50 -14.59
CA GLN A 116 -25.47 15.82 -13.26
C GLN A 116 -24.05 15.28 -13.09
N THR A 117 -23.20 16.02 -12.39
CA THR A 117 -21.83 15.61 -12.06
C THR A 117 -21.85 14.31 -11.25
N SER A 118 -21.62 13.17 -11.91
CA SER A 118 -21.44 11.91 -11.20
C SER A 118 -20.05 11.89 -10.57
N LEU A 119 -19.99 11.82 -9.24
CA LEU A 119 -18.77 11.51 -8.52
C LEU A 119 -18.51 10.01 -8.66
N SER A 120 -17.97 9.60 -9.81
CA SER A 120 -17.52 8.22 -9.99
C SER A 120 -16.40 7.95 -9.01
N ARG A 121 -16.69 7.16 -7.97
CA ARG A 121 -15.72 6.78 -6.95
C ARG A 121 -14.76 5.78 -7.59
N THR A 122 -13.59 6.26 -8.00
CA THR A 122 -12.51 5.51 -8.66
C THR A 122 -12.20 4.20 -7.93
N PHE A 123 -12.27 4.23 -6.61
CA PHE A 123 -12.10 3.10 -5.71
C PHE A 123 -12.99 1.88 -6.04
N SER A 124 -14.28 2.10 -6.29
CA SER A 124 -15.24 1.03 -6.58
C SER A 124 -15.22 0.58 -8.05
N ALA A 125 -14.51 1.30 -8.91
CA ALA A 125 -14.42 1.03 -10.33
C ALA A 125 -13.09 0.36 -10.73
N LEU A 126 -12.18 0.14 -9.77
CA LEU A 126 -10.98 -0.66 -9.95
C LEU A 126 -11.35 -2.14 -9.83
N THR A 127 -11.25 -2.86 -10.95
CA THR A 127 -11.51 -4.29 -11.04
C THR A 127 -10.24 -5.02 -11.44
N THR A 128 -9.91 -6.11 -10.75
CA THR A 128 -8.81 -7.02 -11.11
C THR A 128 -9.37 -8.28 -11.77
N PRO A 129 -8.94 -8.63 -12.99
CA PRO A 129 -9.28 -9.90 -13.61
C PRO A 129 -8.53 -11.09 -12.99
N SER A 130 -7.32 -10.87 -12.47
CA SER A 130 -6.31 -11.92 -12.28
C SER A 130 -6.05 -12.35 -10.84
N SER A 131 -6.42 -11.58 -9.80
CA SER A 131 -6.17 -11.97 -8.40
C SER A 131 -7.04 -11.22 -7.38
N PRO A 132 -7.93 -11.91 -6.62
CA PRO A 132 -8.81 -11.27 -5.63
C PRO A 132 -8.10 -10.88 -4.31
N SER A 133 -6.83 -11.25 -4.13
CA SER A 133 -6.10 -11.01 -2.87
C SER A 133 -5.59 -9.58 -2.72
N ILE A 134 -5.46 -8.82 -3.82
CA ILE A 134 -5.00 -7.43 -3.80
C ILE A 134 -6.16 -6.55 -4.24
N SER A 135 -6.71 -5.81 -3.28
CA SER A 135 -7.85 -4.92 -3.51
C SER A 135 -7.56 -3.56 -2.90
N PRO A 136 -8.07 -2.47 -3.49
CA PRO A 136 -8.00 -1.16 -2.85
C PRO A 136 -8.58 -1.20 -1.42
N ILE A 137 -8.00 -0.44 -0.48
CA ILE A 137 -8.56 -0.31 0.88
C ILE A 137 -9.68 0.74 0.91
N PRO A 138 -10.92 0.39 1.32
CA PRO A 138 -12.04 1.31 1.27
C PRO A 138 -11.77 2.54 2.14
N PRO A 139 -12.19 3.74 1.70
CA PRO A 139 -12.03 4.94 2.49
C PRO A 139 -12.80 4.79 3.80
N ALA A 140 -12.30 5.41 4.87
CA ALA A 140 -12.78 5.20 6.23
C ALA A 140 -14.30 5.44 6.44
N TRP A 141 -14.94 6.25 5.59
CA TRP A 141 -16.39 6.51 5.62
C TRP A 141 -17.24 5.37 5.04
N ASN A 142 -16.64 4.43 4.32
CA ASN A 142 -17.30 3.29 3.68
C ASN A 142 -17.10 1.97 4.46
N LEU A 143 -16.49 2.04 5.65
CA LEU A 143 -16.32 0.88 6.54
C LEU A 143 -17.60 0.64 7.35
N PRO A 144 -18.05 -0.62 7.52
CA PRO A 144 -19.31 -0.95 8.19
C PRO A 144 -19.36 -0.48 9.66
N ASN A 145 -18.21 -0.23 10.30
CA ASN A 145 -18.09 0.14 11.71
C ASN A 145 -17.82 1.63 11.98
N LYS A 146 -17.90 2.53 10.99
CA LYS A 146 -17.74 3.99 11.22
C LYS A 146 -18.99 4.81 10.87
N LYS A 147 -20.17 4.32 11.25
CA LYS A 147 -21.35 5.20 11.47
C LYS A 147 -21.13 6.01 12.76
N GLY A 148 -20.36 7.08 12.73
CA GLY A 148 -20.22 7.90 13.95
C GLY A 148 -19.16 9.00 14.00
N LEU A 149 -18.49 9.33 12.91
CA LEU A 149 -17.69 10.57 12.86
C LEU A 149 -18.29 11.51 11.82
N SER A 150 -19.34 12.20 12.25
CA SER A 150 -19.72 13.48 11.70
C SER A 150 -18.63 14.50 12.04
N LEU A 151 -18.10 15.18 11.02
CA LEU A 151 -17.52 16.51 11.19
C LEU A 151 -18.60 17.48 11.70
#